data_AF-A0A1J7G3J7-F1
#
_entry.id   AF-A0A1J7G3J7-F1
#
_cell.length_a   1.000
_cell.length_b   1.000
_cell.length_c   1.000
_cell.angle_alpha   90.00
_cell.angle_beta   90.00
_cell.angle_gamma   90.00
#
_symmetry.space_group_name_H-M   'P 1'
#
loop_
_entity.id
_entity.type
_entity.pdbx_description
1 polymer ?
#
loop_
_entity_poly.entity_id
_entity_poly.type
_entity_poly.pdbx_seq_one_letter_code
_entity_poly.pdbx_strand_id
1 'polypeptide(L)'
;MRNQYMGHVKVQRRPLELSILATESDDAEKIDVVKEGAVRKYDTIQQVVPRRPPDRDFILEPVIVNPKIGLASEIWDMINSTYDGLDKGNYPIRSMEGTGGAYFMLDSTGQKYVSVFKPIDEEPMAVNNPRGLPLSLDGEGLKKGTIVGQGAFREVAAYILDHPISGRRSLLGDGKGFAGVPPTFMVKCLHKGFNHPGDLTAKIGSMQMFVENSGSCEDMGPGAFPVKEVHKISVLDVRLANADRHAGNILLGMVDENDQAVLIPIDHGYCLPTTFEDCTFEWLYWPQARTPYSTESVKYINSLDAEEDIALLKFHGWDLPVECSRTLRISTMLLKKAVARGLTPFTIGSIMCRESLNKESVIEEVVQAANDSVLPGTSEATFLESVSEIMDQRLDEIASNSLLQWS
;
A
#
# COMPACT_ATOMS: atom_id res chain seq x y z
N MET A 1 -53.46 -22.84 -6.94
CA MET A 1 -53.17 -22.37 -5.57
C MET A 1 -51.66 -22.28 -5.39
N ARG A 2 -51.19 -21.07 -5.05
CA ARG A 2 -49.89 -20.69 -4.43
C ARG A 2 -48.57 -21.08 -5.14
N ASN A 3 -48.07 -20.10 -5.92
CA ASN A 3 -46.64 -19.79 -6.04
C ASN A 3 -46.09 -19.35 -4.67
N GLN A 4 -44.90 -19.84 -4.28
CA GLN A 4 -44.10 -19.28 -3.19
C GLN A 4 -42.92 -18.51 -3.80
N TYR A 5 -42.94 -17.20 -3.61
CA TYR A 5 -41.80 -16.30 -3.78
C TYR A 5 -40.84 -16.50 -2.60
N MET A 6 -39.57 -16.84 -2.88
CA MET A 6 -38.47 -16.64 -1.93
C MET A 6 -37.95 -15.23 -2.11
N GLY A 7 -38.04 -14.43 -1.04
CA GLY A 7 -37.53 -13.06 -0.99
C GLY A 7 -36.01 -13.05 -0.91
N HIS A 8 -35.38 -12.28 -1.80
CA HIS A 8 -33.98 -11.92 -1.69
C HIS A 8 -33.79 -10.88 -0.58
N VAL A 9 -33.03 -11.25 0.45
CA VAL A 9 -32.57 -10.32 1.49
C VAL A 9 -31.45 -9.46 0.88
N LYS A 10 -31.76 -8.20 0.55
CA LYS A 10 -30.77 -7.18 0.23
C LYS A 10 -30.06 -6.77 1.53
N VAL A 11 -28.83 -7.22 1.72
CA VAL A 11 -27.94 -6.69 2.77
C VAL A 11 -27.43 -5.33 2.29
N GLN A 12 -28.06 -4.26 2.78
CA GLN A 12 -27.65 -2.89 2.53
C GLN A 12 -26.41 -2.58 3.38
N ARG A 13 -25.20 -2.71 2.81
CA ARG A 13 -23.96 -2.34 3.48
C ARG A 13 -23.83 -0.81 3.48
N ARG A 14 -23.70 -0.21 4.67
CA ARG A 14 -23.52 1.24 4.85
C ARG A 14 -22.09 1.64 4.47
N PRO A 15 -21.88 2.83 3.88
CA PRO A 15 -20.55 3.40 3.75
C PRO A 15 -19.97 3.67 5.16
N LEU A 16 -18.67 3.40 5.33
CA LEU A 16 -17.94 3.67 6.58
C LEU A 16 -17.85 5.20 6.77
N GLU A 17 -18.49 5.71 7.83
CA GLU A 17 -18.38 7.11 8.24
C GLU A 17 -17.10 7.32 9.05
N LEU A 18 -16.27 8.28 8.62
CA LEU A 18 -15.19 8.86 9.43
C LEU A 18 -15.81 9.64 10.61
N SER A 19 -15.53 9.23 11.85
CA SER A 19 -15.90 10.01 13.03
C SER A 19 -14.90 11.15 13.23
N ILE A 20 -15.27 12.36 12.80
CA ILE A 20 -14.49 13.58 13.02
C ILE A 20 -15.15 14.34 14.18
N LEU A 21 -14.48 14.39 15.34
CA LEU A 21 -14.90 15.25 16.45
C LEU A 21 -14.52 16.70 16.12
N ALA A 22 -15.50 17.54 15.80
CA ALA A 22 -15.33 18.99 15.73
C ALA A 22 -15.44 19.57 17.15
N THR A 23 -14.51 20.45 17.55
CA THR A 23 -14.64 21.29 18.75
C THR A 23 -14.99 22.69 18.29
N GLU A 24 -16.15 23.19 18.75
CA GLU A 24 -16.60 24.58 18.54
C GLU A 24 -15.84 25.51 19.50
N SER A 25 -15.41 26.67 19.02
CA SER A 25 -14.77 27.72 19.82
C SER A 25 -15.69 28.94 19.93
N ASP A 26 -16.04 29.31 21.16
CA ASP A 26 -16.74 30.55 21.50
C ASP A 26 -15.79 31.76 21.60
N ASP A 27 -16.31 32.92 21.20
CA ASP A 27 -15.67 34.24 21.12
C ASP A 27 -15.33 34.90 22.47
N ALA A 28 -14.27 35.74 22.50
CA ALA A 28 -14.34 37.20 22.75
C ALA A 28 -13.11 37.84 23.48
N GLU A 29 -12.52 38.80 22.76
CA GLU A 29 -11.93 40.11 23.16
C GLU A 29 -10.72 40.30 24.12
N LYS A 30 -9.65 40.86 23.49
CA LYS A 30 -8.81 42.05 23.79
C LYS A 30 -8.07 42.19 25.14
N ILE A 31 -6.75 42.47 25.04
CA ILE A 31 -6.00 43.59 25.68
C ILE A 31 -4.63 43.77 24.98
N ASP A 32 -4.25 45.03 24.77
CA ASP A 32 -2.99 45.53 24.18
C ASP A 32 -1.84 45.68 25.21
N VAL A 33 -0.61 45.81 24.64
CA VAL A 33 0.56 46.60 25.09
C VAL A 33 1.87 45.85 25.50
N VAL A 34 2.80 45.79 24.52
CA VAL A 34 4.26 46.13 24.48
C VAL A 34 5.19 45.86 25.70
N LYS A 35 6.25 45.05 25.53
CA LYS A 35 7.70 45.44 25.51
C LYS A 35 8.70 44.26 25.49
N GLU A 36 9.87 44.57 24.94
CA GLU A 36 11.02 43.77 24.51
C GLU A 36 11.79 43.00 25.61
N GLY A 37 12.49 41.92 25.20
CA GLY A 37 13.57 41.30 25.97
C GLY A 37 14.04 39.96 25.40
N ALA A 38 15.27 39.89 24.91
CA ALA A 38 15.89 38.77 24.20
C ALA A 38 16.01 37.46 25.01
N VAL A 39 15.99 36.30 24.33
CA VAL A 39 16.94 35.16 24.43
C VAL A 39 16.49 34.06 23.44
N ARG A 40 17.38 33.65 22.52
CA ARG A 40 17.17 32.52 21.61
C ARG A 40 17.15 31.21 22.39
N LYS A 41 16.00 30.55 22.41
CA LYS A 41 15.85 29.11 22.68
C LYS A 41 14.91 28.53 21.63
N TYR A 42 15.43 27.62 20.82
CA TYR A 42 14.63 26.80 19.93
C TYR A 42 13.99 25.72 20.78
N ASP A 43 12.69 25.83 21.04
CA ASP A 43 11.86 24.70 21.42
C ASP A 43 10.36 24.97 21.21
N THR A 44 9.74 23.95 20.62
CA THR A 44 8.35 23.50 20.68
C THR A 44 7.17 24.26 20.02
N ILE A 45 6.51 23.47 19.14
CA ILE A 45 5.07 23.44 18.80
C ILE A 45 4.54 24.69 18.08
N GLN A 46 4.71 24.72 16.76
CA GLN A 46 3.76 25.43 15.90
C GLN A 46 2.44 24.65 15.93
N GLN A 47 1.52 25.08 16.79
CA GLN A 47 0.10 24.92 16.51
C GLN A 47 -0.14 25.54 15.12
N VAL A 48 -0.45 24.69 14.15
CA VAL A 48 -0.93 25.14 12.85
C VAL A 48 -2.31 25.77 13.10
N VAL A 49 -2.32 27.07 13.32
CA VAL A 49 -3.54 27.89 13.23
C VAL A 49 -4.07 27.67 11.81
N PRO A 50 -5.35 27.33 11.60
CA PRO A 50 -5.92 27.31 10.27
C PRO A 50 -5.88 28.75 9.76
N ARG A 51 -4.88 29.08 8.96
CA ARG A 51 -4.92 30.29 8.15
C ARG A 51 -6.06 30.05 7.18
N ARG A 52 -7.23 30.67 7.38
CA ARG A 52 -8.18 30.86 6.28
C ARG A 52 -7.53 31.84 5.29
N PRO A 53 -7.16 31.43 4.07
CA PRO A 53 -6.77 32.37 3.04
C PRO A 53 -8.00 32.66 2.14
N PRO A 54 -8.02 33.80 1.46
CA PRO A 54 -9.15 34.29 0.66
C PRO A 54 -9.37 33.41 -0.59
N ASP A 55 -10.63 33.18 -0.99
CA ASP A 55 -11.06 32.59 -2.28
C ASP A 55 -10.00 31.74 -3.02
N ARG A 56 -9.61 30.61 -2.42
CA ARG A 56 -8.72 29.67 -3.10
C ARG A 56 -9.53 28.58 -3.79
N ASP A 57 -9.26 28.39 -5.08
CA ASP A 57 -9.88 27.35 -5.91
C ASP A 57 -9.40 25.92 -5.58
N PHE A 58 -8.61 25.73 -4.51
CA PHE A 58 -8.04 24.44 -4.13
C PHE A 58 -7.89 24.23 -2.61
N ILE A 59 -7.80 22.96 -2.21
CA ILE A 59 -7.51 22.49 -0.85
C ILE A 59 -6.47 21.39 -0.97
N LEU A 60 -5.50 21.33 -0.06
CA LEU A 60 -4.62 20.17 0.11
C LEU A 60 -4.29 20.03 1.60
N GLU A 61 -4.78 18.96 2.20
CA GLU A 61 -4.67 18.71 3.63
C GLU A 61 -4.32 17.23 3.89
N PRO A 62 -3.34 16.93 4.77
CA PRO A 62 -3.10 15.56 5.20
C PRO A 62 -4.31 15.03 6.00
N VAL A 63 -4.70 13.78 5.75
CA VAL A 63 -5.76 13.11 6.52
C VAL A 63 -5.13 12.38 7.70
N ILE A 64 -5.18 13.01 8.87
CA ILE A 64 -4.63 12.45 10.12
C ILE A 64 -5.78 11.94 10.98
N VAL A 65 -5.96 10.61 11.01
CA VAL A 65 -7.02 9.96 11.81
C VAL A 65 -6.67 9.94 13.30
N ASN A 66 -5.39 9.68 13.61
CA ASN A 66 -4.90 9.65 14.97
C ASN A 66 -3.92 10.80 15.21
N PRO A 67 -4.22 11.76 16.10
CA PRO A 67 -3.41 12.96 16.29
C PRO A 67 -2.02 12.68 16.89
N LYS A 68 -1.77 11.44 17.35
CA LYS A 68 -0.45 11.01 17.82
C LYS A 68 0.50 10.65 16.67
N ILE A 69 0.00 10.57 15.44
CA ILE A 69 0.85 10.35 14.25
C ILE A 69 1.65 11.63 14.02
N GLY A 70 2.98 11.52 14.11
CA GLY A 70 3.87 12.51 13.54
C GLY A 70 4.10 12.18 12.07
N LEU A 71 4.04 13.18 11.19
CA LEU A 71 4.42 13.00 9.80
C LEU A 71 5.94 13.10 9.67
N ALA A 72 6.54 12.14 8.97
CA ALA A 72 7.95 12.20 8.60
C ALA A 72 8.25 13.47 7.79
N SER A 73 9.48 13.97 7.90
CA SER A 73 9.95 15.17 7.17
C SER A 73 9.66 15.08 5.67
N GLU A 74 9.91 13.92 5.07
CA GLU A 74 9.77 13.66 3.64
C GLU A 74 8.30 13.75 3.20
N ILE A 75 7.36 13.34 4.05
CA ILE A 75 5.93 13.48 3.78
C ILE A 75 5.52 14.95 3.88
N TRP A 76 6.01 15.67 4.89
CA TRP A 76 5.78 17.11 5.03
C TRP A 76 6.33 17.89 3.83
N ASP A 77 7.56 17.60 3.43
CA ASP A 77 8.24 18.26 2.31
C ASP A 77 7.52 17.98 0.98
N MET A 78 7.08 16.73 0.77
CA MET A 78 6.25 16.36 -0.38
C MET A 78 4.93 17.16 -0.40
N ILE A 79 4.18 17.17 0.71
CA ILE A 79 2.88 17.88 0.78
C ILE A 79 3.06 19.38 0.59
N ASN A 80 4.06 20.00 1.24
CA ASN A 80 4.34 21.43 1.11
C ASN A 80 4.78 21.80 -0.31
N SER A 81 5.64 20.99 -0.93
CA SER A 81 6.09 21.24 -2.31
C SER A 81 4.94 21.11 -3.31
N THR A 82 4.04 20.14 -3.11
CA THR A 82 2.82 19.98 -3.91
C THR A 82 1.86 21.15 -3.68
N TYR A 83 1.72 21.61 -2.44
CA TYR A 83 0.92 22.79 -2.10
C TYR A 83 1.44 24.04 -2.82
N ASP A 84 2.74 24.28 -2.77
CA ASP A 84 3.37 25.43 -3.42
C ASP A 84 3.19 25.40 -4.95
N GLY A 85 3.20 24.21 -5.56
CA GLY A 85 2.86 24.04 -6.97
C GLY A 85 1.43 24.47 -7.29
N LEU A 86 0.46 24.01 -6.51
CA LEU A 86 -0.95 24.39 -6.67
C LEU A 86 -1.17 25.88 -6.42
N ASP A 87 -0.53 26.48 -5.40
CA ASP A 87 -0.62 27.92 -5.07
C ASP A 87 -0.04 28.80 -6.18
N LYS A 88 0.97 28.31 -6.91
CA LYS A 88 1.52 28.96 -8.12
C LYS A 88 0.67 28.76 -9.38
N GLY A 89 -0.43 28.02 -9.28
CA GLY A 89 -1.33 27.76 -10.40
C GLY A 89 -0.84 26.67 -11.35
N ASN A 90 0.07 25.79 -10.90
CA ASN A 90 0.48 24.61 -11.67
C ASN A 90 -0.56 23.50 -11.47
N TYR A 91 -1.19 23.05 -12.56
CA TYR A 91 -2.33 22.13 -12.46
C TYR A 91 -1.85 20.69 -12.32
N PRO A 92 -2.61 19.83 -11.61
CA PRO A 92 -2.42 18.39 -11.67
C PRO A 92 -2.50 17.90 -13.12
N ILE A 93 -1.52 17.09 -13.52
CA ILE A 93 -1.46 16.48 -14.85
C ILE A 93 -1.93 15.04 -14.73
N ARG A 94 -3.08 14.72 -15.31
CA ARG A 94 -3.57 13.34 -15.36
C ARG A 94 -2.60 12.47 -16.16
N SER A 95 -2.19 11.34 -15.61
CA SER A 95 -1.45 10.32 -16.35
C SER A 95 -2.24 9.88 -17.57
N MET A 96 -1.55 9.52 -18.67
CA MET A 96 -2.21 8.94 -19.84
C MET A 96 -2.38 7.42 -19.70
N GLU A 97 -1.65 6.80 -18.79
CA GLU A 97 -1.60 5.36 -18.54
C GLU A 97 -2.45 4.95 -17.32
N GLY A 98 -2.64 3.64 -17.17
CA GLY A 98 -3.41 3.05 -16.07
C GLY A 98 -4.93 3.08 -16.28
N THR A 99 -5.64 2.44 -15.36
CA THR A 99 -7.09 2.18 -15.43
C THR A 99 -7.93 3.13 -14.57
N GLY A 100 -7.30 3.89 -13.69
CA GLY A 100 -7.94 4.88 -12.79
C GLY A 100 -7.46 6.31 -13.02
N GLY A 101 -7.87 7.20 -12.12
CA GLY A 101 -7.33 8.55 -12.01
C GLY A 101 -6.00 8.56 -11.25
N ALA A 102 -4.93 8.93 -11.93
CA ALA A 102 -3.63 9.22 -11.32
C ALA A 102 -3.14 10.57 -11.84
N TYR A 103 -2.66 11.43 -10.93
CA TYR A 103 -2.34 12.81 -11.24
C TYR A 103 -0.92 13.14 -10.77
N PHE A 104 -0.05 13.52 -11.70
CA PHE A 104 1.24 14.10 -11.39
C PHE A 104 1.06 15.53 -10.89
N MET A 105 1.62 15.81 -9.72
CA MET A 105 1.60 17.11 -9.09
C MET A 105 2.95 17.78 -9.31
N LEU A 106 2.93 19.05 -9.70
CA LEU A 106 4.12 19.81 -10.02
C LEU A 106 4.63 20.60 -8.81
N ASP A 107 5.91 20.93 -8.83
CA ASP A 107 6.52 21.89 -7.91
C ASP A 107 6.10 23.33 -8.22
N SER A 108 6.58 24.28 -7.42
CA SER A 108 6.30 25.72 -7.60
C SER A 108 6.80 26.29 -8.93
N THR A 109 7.82 25.67 -9.54
CA THR A 109 8.36 26.10 -10.85
C THR A 109 7.56 25.56 -12.02
N GLY A 110 6.78 24.50 -11.82
CA GLY A 110 6.03 23.81 -12.87
C GLY A 110 6.91 22.91 -13.74
N GLN A 111 8.16 22.66 -13.33
CA GLN A 111 9.15 21.92 -14.14
C GLN A 111 9.36 20.49 -13.65
N LYS A 112 9.10 20.21 -12.36
CA LYS A 112 9.35 18.90 -11.76
C LYS A 112 8.09 18.30 -11.18
N TYR A 113 7.95 16.98 -11.29
CA TYR A 113 6.96 16.23 -10.55
C TYR A 113 7.42 16.04 -9.10
N VAL A 114 6.50 16.27 -8.17
CA VAL A 114 6.73 16.18 -6.71
C VAL A 114 6.02 14.97 -6.12
N SER A 115 4.79 14.71 -6.56
CA SER A 115 3.98 13.60 -6.06
C SER A 115 3.00 13.10 -7.11
N VAL A 116 2.50 11.88 -6.92
CA VAL A 116 1.38 11.31 -7.66
C VAL A 116 0.19 11.19 -6.72
N PHE A 117 -0.94 11.79 -7.07
CA PHE A 117 -2.19 11.69 -6.33
C PHE A 117 -3.17 10.75 -7.04
N LYS A 118 -3.72 9.77 -6.32
CA LYS A 118 -4.70 8.79 -6.80
C LYS A 118 -6.01 8.90 -5.99
N PRO A 119 -7.04 9.59 -6.50
CA PRO A 119 -8.33 9.74 -5.81
C PRO A 119 -9.09 8.42 -5.69
N ILE A 120 -9.66 8.15 -4.51
CA ILE A 120 -10.48 6.96 -4.22
C ILE A 120 -11.67 6.84 -5.17
N ASP A 121 -12.35 7.96 -5.43
CA ASP A 121 -13.56 7.98 -6.27
C ASP A 121 -13.26 7.87 -7.78
N GLU A 122 -11.98 7.92 -8.15
CA GLU A 122 -11.49 7.77 -9.53
C GLU A 122 -10.75 6.44 -9.77
N GLU A 123 -10.74 5.54 -8.78
CA GLU A 123 -10.21 4.19 -8.94
C GLU A 123 -10.87 3.44 -10.10
N PRO A 124 -10.26 2.37 -10.61
CA PRO A 124 -10.91 1.50 -11.60
C PRO A 124 -12.28 1.05 -11.11
N MET A 125 -13.30 1.21 -11.97
CA MET A 125 -14.70 0.89 -11.67
C MET A 125 -15.36 1.72 -10.54
N ALA A 126 -14.71 2.81 -10.09
CA ALA A 126 -15.30 3.77 -9.16
C ALA A 126 -16.25 4.76 -9.86
N VAL A 127 -17.07 5.46 -9.06
CA VAL A 127 -18.16 6.34 -9.53
C VAL A 127 -17.69 7.45 -10.47
N ASN A 128 -16.49 8.00 -10.25
CA ASN A 128 -15.93 9.09 -11.03
C ASN A 128 -14.71 8.65 -11.85
N ASN A 129 -14.60 7.35 -12.19
CA ASN A 129 -13.49 6.84 -12.98
C ASN A 129 -13.31 7.63 -14.30
N PRO A 130 -12.14 8.23 -14.57
CA PRO A 130 -11.91 9.06 -15.75
C PRO A 130 -11.65 8.27 -17.04
N ARG A 131 -11.56 6.93 -16.97
CA ARG A 131 -11.24 6.04 -18.09
C ARG A 131 -12.47 5.39 -18.72
N GLY A 132 -13.67 5.67 -18.22
CA GLY A 132 -14.91 5.13 -18.75
C GLY A 132 -15.10 3.64 -18.46
N LEU A 133 -14.42 3.10 -17.46
CA LEU A 133 -14.69 1.74 -16.98
C LEU A 133 -16.09 1.66 -16.34
N PRO A 134 -16.81 0.54 -16.48
CA PRO A 134 -18.12 0.36 -15.86
C PRO A 134 -18.01 0.37 -14.34
N LEU A 135 -19.04 0.91 -13.67
CA LEU A 135 -19.15 0.87 -12.21
C LEU A 135 -19.20 -0.58 -11.71
N SER A 136 -18.50 -0.87 -10.61
CA SER A 136 -18.63 -2.16 -9.93
C SER A 136 -20.01 -2.31 -9.28
N LEU A 137 -20.70 -3.42 -9.59
CA LEU A 137 -22.07 -3.67 -9.11
C LEU A 137 -22.10 -4.41 -7.76
N ASP A 138 -21.09 -5.23 -7.50
CA ASP A 138 -20.90 -6.00 -6.26
C ASP A 138 -19.83 -5.40 -5.34
N GLY A 139 -19.11 -4.38 -5.83
CA GLY A 139 -18.05 -3.68 -5.12
C GLY A 139 -16.67 -4.30 -5.31
N GLU A 140 -16.55 -5.43 -6.01
CA GLU A 140 -15.25 -6.04 -6.33
C GLU A 140 -14.49 -5.17 -7.34
N GLY A 141 -13.17 -5.02 -7.13
CA GLY A 141 -12.26 -4.30 -8.02
C GLY A 141 -11.82 -5.13 -9.22
N LEU A 142 -10.77 -4.67 -9.92
CA LEU A 142 -10.22 -5.40 -11.08
C LEU A 142 -9.52 -6.71 -10.70
N LYS A 143 -9.08 -6.86 -9.44
CA LYS A 143 -8.42 -8.05 -8.92
C LYS A 143 -9.29 -8.74 -7.89
N LYS A 144 -9.35 -10.07 -7.93
CA LYS A 144 -10.11 -10.90 -6.98
C LYS A 144 -9.71 -10.62 -5.55
N GLY A 145 -10.73 -10.45 -4.71
CA GLY A 145 -10.54 -10.11 -3.30
C GLY A 145 -10.12 -8.66 -3.04
N THR A 146 -10.21 -7.76 -4.01
CA THR A 146 -10.05 -6.31 -3.82
C THR A 146 -11.40 -5.60 -3.92
N ILE A 147 -11.54 -4.47 -3.24
CA ILE A 147 -12.78 -3.70 -3.18
C ILE A 147 -12.52 -2.31 -3.77
N VAL A 148 -13.42 -1.84 -4.64
CA VAL A 148 -13.36 -0.49 -5.21
C VAL A 148 -13.39 0.56 -4.11
N GLY A 149 -12.49 1.53 -4.18
CA GLY A 149 -12.32 2.60 -3.21
C GLY A 149 -11.43 2.24 -2.02
N GLN A 150 -10.74 1.08 -2.08
CA GLN A 150 -9.75 0.69 -1.07
C GLN A 150 -8.30 0.76 -1.57
N GLY A 151 -8.06 1.07 -2.85
CA GLY A 151 -6.72 1.12 -3.43
C GLY A 151 -5.83 2.16 -2.73
N ALA A 152 -6.37 3.35 -2.44
CA ALA A 152 -5.61 4.39 -1.73
C ALA A 152 -5.12 3.95 -0.34
N PHE A 153 -5.91 3.17 0.40
CA PHE A 153 -5.50 2.65 1.70
C PHE A 153 -4.37 1.62 1.57
N ARG A 154 -4.42 0.80 0.51
CA ARG A 154 -3.41 -0.22 0.21
C ARG A 154 -2.07 0.41 -0.18
N GLU A 155 -2.10 1.48 -0.97
CA GLU A 155 -0.92 2.30 -1.27
C GLU A 155 -0.24 2.85 -0.01
N VAL A 156 -1.03 3.43 0.90
CA VAL A 156 -0.53 3.95 2.18
C VAL A 156 -0.03 2.81 3.08
N ALA A 157 -0.73 1.68 3.11
CA ALA A 157 -0.33 0.52 3.88
C ALA A 157 0.99 -0.09 3.41
N ALA A 158 1.23 -0.15 2.10
CA ALA A 158 2.48 -0.65 1.55
C ALA A 158 3.68 0.17 2.04
N TYR A 159 3.56 1.51 2.08
CA TYR A 159 4.61 2.38 2.62
C TYR A 159 4.79 2.21 4.14
N ILE A 160 3.69 2.16 4.91
CA ILE A 160 3.74 1.99 6.37
C ILE A 160 4.41 0.65 6.75
N LEU A 161 4.04 -0.42 6.04
CA LEU A 161 4.54 -1.76 6.28
C LEU A 161 5.92 -2.00 5.68
N ASP A 162 6.40 -1.19 4.73
CA ASP A 162 7.78 -1.26 4.27
C ASP A 162 8.75 -0.76 5.35
N HIS A 163 9.05 -1.61 6.33
CA HIS A 163 9.89 -1.28 7.47
C HIS A 163 11.35 -1.10 7.07
N PRO A 164 12.11 -0.21 7.75
CA PRO A 164 13.54 -0.11 7.52
C PRO A 164 14.26 -1.40 7.94
N ILE A 165 15.45 -1.60 7.40
CA ILE A 165 16.27 -2.79 7.71
C ILE A 165 16.70 -2.85 9.18
N SER A 166 16.74 -1.69 9.85
CA SER A 166 17.06 -1.53 11.27
C SER A 166 15.94 -1.98 12.20
N GLY A 167 14.77 -2.34 11.68
CA GLY A 167 13.62 -2.80 12.45
C GLY A 167 12.35 -2.06 12.06
N ARG A 168 11.38 -2.04 12.98
CA ARG A 168 10.05 -1.48 12.70
C ARG A 168 10.11 0.01 12.37
N ARG A 169 9.32 0.44 11.38
CA ARG A 169 9.11 1.87 11.08
C ARG A 169 8.54 2.53 12.34
N SER A 170 9.11 3.66 12.76
CA SER A 170 8.58 4.36 13.93
C SER A 170 7.16 4.88 13.64
N LEU A 171 6.41 5.17 14.71
CA LEU A 171 5.11 5.82 14.59
C LEU A 171 5.20 7.22 13.95
N LEU A 172 6.42 7.78 13.84
CA LEU A 172 6.71 9.06 13.21
C LEU A 172 7.12 8.92 11.73
N GLY A 173 7.28 7.67 11.24
CA GLY A 173 7.48 7.37 9.82
C GLY A 173 8.92 7.48 9.31
N ASP A 174 9.93 7.67 10.17
CA ASP A 174 11.33 7.84 9.76
C ASP A 174 12.00 6.56 9.21
N GLY A 175 12.97 6.77 8.32
CA GLY A 175 13.81 5.71 7.74
C GLY A 175 13.35 5.19 6.38
N LYS A 176 14.32 4.89 5.51
CA LYS A 176 14.10 4.25 4.22
C LYS A 176 13.63 2.81 4.43
N GLY A 177 12.48 2.46 3.86
CA GLY A 177 11.95 1.11 3.92
C GLY A 177 12.86 0.09 3.22
N PHE A 178 12.72 -1.18 3.58
CA PHE A 178 13.53 -2.27 3.06
C PHE A 178 13.35 -2.44 1.54
N ALA A 179 12.09 -2.43 1.08
CA ALA A 179 11.72 -2.47 -0.33
C ALA A 179 11.95 -1.13 -1.04
N GLY A 180 11.85 -0.03 -0.29
CA GLY A 180 12.02 1.32 -0.83
C GLY A 180 10.74 1.89 -1.43
N VAL A 181 9.57 1.54 -0.87
CA VAL A 181 8.30 2.18 -1.26
C VAL A 181 8.42 3.69 -0.98
N PRO A 182 8.17 4.56 -1.98
CA PRO A 182 8.23 6.00 -1.75
C PRO A 182 7.24 6.46 -0.67
N PRO A 183 7.55 7.52 0.09
CA PRO A 183 6.64 8.12 1.06
C PRO A 183 5.23 8.28 0.49
N THR A 184 4.26 7.65 1.14
CA THR A 184 2.88 7.63 0.67
C THR A 184 1.95 7.94 1.84
N PHE A 185 1.09 8.94 1.67
CA PHE A 185 0.19 9.38 2.73
C PHE A 185 -1.22 9.68 2.21
N MET A 186 -2.22 9.57 3.08
CA MET A 186 -3.60 9.89 2.73
C MET A 186 -3.81 11.41 2.77
N VAL A 187 -4.35 11.99 1.71
CA VAL A 187 -4.62 13.42 1.64
C VAL A 187 -6.03 13.70 1.13
N LYS A 188 -6.56 14.85 1.52
CA LYS A 188 -7.77 15.46 0.98
C LYS A 188 -7.35 16.59 0.06
N CYS A 189 -7.74 16.51 -1.21
CA CYS A 189 -7.37 17.48 -2.23
C CYS A 189 -8.59 17.93 -3.03
N LEU A 190 -8.83 19.24 -3.08
CA LEU A 190 -9.81 19.87 -3.95
C LEU A 190 -9.03 20.57 -5.07
N HIS A 191 -9.28 20.21 -6.33
CA HIS A 191 -8.75 20.95 -7.47
C HIS A 191 -9.59 20.67 -8.71
N LYS A 192 -9.81 21.69 -9.56
CA LYS A 192 -10.61 21.57 -10.80
C LYS A 192 -9.95 20.73 -11.91
N GLY A 193 -8.67 20.42 -11.76
CA GLY A 193 -7.92 19.53 -12.66
C GLY A 193 -8.25 18.03 -12.50
N PHE A 194 -8.94 17.65 -11.42
CA PHE A 194 -9.38 16.27 -11.22
C PHE A 194 -10.69 15.98 -11.98
N ASN A 195 -11.13 14.71 -12.00
CA ASN A 195 -12.34 14.33 -12.71
C ASN A 195 -13.58 14.65 -11.86
N HIS A 196 -14.35 15.67 -12.28
CA HIS A 196 -15.61 16.04 -11.63
C HIS A 196 -16.76 15.97 -12.64
N PRO A 197 -17.47 14.83 -12.77
CA PRO A 197 -18.64 14.72 -13.63
C PRO A 197 -19.81 15.63 -13.21
N GLY A 198 -19.81 16.11 -11.96
CA GLY A 198 -20.79 17.03 -11.40
C GLY A 198 -20.12 18.20 -10.68
N ASP A 199 -20.53 18.47 -9.45
CA ASP A 199 -19.99 19.57 -8.64
C ASP A 199 -18.51 19.37 -8.29
N LEU A 200 -17.80 20.50 -8.19
CA LEU A 200 -16.41 20.53 -7.73
C LEU A 200 -16.35 20.12 -6.24
N THR A 201 -15.81 18.93 -5.96
CA THR A 201 -15.77 18.36 -4.60
C THR A 201 -14.36 17.94 -4.19
N ALA A 202 -14.08 17.99 -2.90
CA ALA A 202 -12.77 17.58 -2.39
C ALA A 202 -12.67 16.05 -2.46
N LYS A 203 -11.56 15.55 -3.00
CA LYS A 203 -11.30 14.12 -3.17
C LYS A 203 -10.33 13.64 -2.11
N ILE A 204 -10.55 12.43 -1.61
CA ILE A 204 -9.63 11.75 -0.71
C ILE A 204 -8.88 10.70 -1.53
N GLY A 205 -7.57 10.56 -1.30
CA GLY A 205 -6.75 9.63 -2.05
C GLY A 205 -5.34 9.48 -1.50
N SER A 206 -4.59 8.53 -2.03
CA SER A 206 -3.18 8.38 -1.72
C SER A 206 -2.37 9.42 -2.48
N MET A 207 -1.41 10.05 -1.80
CA MET A 207 -0.39 10.91 -2.38
C MET A 207 0.96 10.26 -2.12
N GLN A 208 1.61 9.81 -3.18
CA GLN A 208 2.91 9.17 -3.14
C GLN A 208 3.97 10.11 -3.69
N MET A 209 5.13 10.18 -3.04
CA MET A 209 6.25 11.00 -3.48
C MET A 209 6.73 10.53 -4.86
N PHE A 210 6.90 11.48 -5.78
CA PHE A 210 7.51 11.20 -7.06
C PHE A 210 9.02 11.07 -6.87
N VAL A 211 9.60 9.98 -7.38
CA VAL A 211 11.05 9.74 -7.30
C VAL A 211 11.63 9.83 -8.72
N GLU A 212 12.69 10.62 -8.89
CA GLU A 212 13.42 10.69 -10.16
C GLU A 212 13.89 9.28 -10.57
N ASN A 213 13.58 8.89 -11.79
CA ASN A 213 13.78 7.53 -12.30
C ASN A 213 14.04 7.55 -13.81
N SER A 214 14.53 6.44 -14.35
CA SER A 214 14.87 6.23 -15.76
C SER A 214 13.85 5.36 -16.50
N GLY A 215 12.59 5.34 -16.05
CA GLY A 215 11.51 4.52 -16.63
C GLY A 215 11.23 3.24 -15.84
N SER A 216 10.29 2.45 -16.35
CA SER A 216 9.90 1.17 -15.75
C SER A 216 10.84 0.04 -16.17
N CYS A 217 10.77 -1.08 -15.47
CA CYS A 217 11.52 -2.28 -15.82
C CYS A 217 11.01 -3.01 -17.08
N GLU A 218 9.88 -2.60 -17.68
CA GLU A 218 9.35 -3.23 -18.92
C GLU A 218 10.27 -3.02 -20.11
N ASP A 219 11.02 -1.91 -20.13
CA ASP A 219 11.92 -1.55 -21.22
C ASP A 219 13.32 -2.14 -21.07
N MET A 220 13.56 -3.00 -20.05
CA MET A 220 14.88 -3.51 -19.71
C MET A 220 14.96 -5.03 -19.57
N GLY A 221 16.11 -5.59 -19.93
CA GLY A 221 16.39 -7.00 -19.72
C GLY A 221 16.63 -7.31 -18.24
N PRO A 222 15.91 -8.29 -17.64
CA PRO A 222 15.94 -8.49 -16.19
C PRO A 222 17.29 -8.95 -15.64
N GLY A 223 18.19 -9.45 -16.49
CA GLY A 223 19.54 -9.88 -16.09
C GLY A 223 20.44 -8.75 -15.53
N ALA A 224 20.10 -7.49 -15.78
CA ALA A 224 20.88 -6.34 -15.28
C ALA A 224 20.52 -5.93 -13.85
N PHE A 225 19.40 -6.41 -13.30
CA PHE A 225 18.93 -5.97 -11.98
C PHE A 225 19.75 -6.57 -10.83
N PRO A 226 20.16 -5.78 -9.82
CA PRO A 226 20.87 -6.33 -8.68
C PRO A 226 19.99 -7.32 -7.90
N VAL A 227 20.58 -8.45 -7.51
CA VAL A 227 19.88 -9.51 -6.73
C VAL A 227 19.24 -8.93 -5.46
N LYS A 228 19.97 -8.04 -4.77
CA LYS A 228 19.51 -7.40 -3.53
C LYS A 228 18.21 -6.62 -3.75
N GLU A 229 18.08 -5.90 -4.86
CA GLU A 229 16.90 -5.08 -5.15
C GLU A 229 15.68 -5.94 -5.49
N VAL A 230 15.87 -7.02 -6.26
CA VAL A 230 14.79 -7.97 -6.55
C VAL A 230 14.31 -8.66 -5.26
N HIS A 231 15.23 -9.05 -4.38
CA HIS A 231 14.90 -9.68 -3.09
C HIS A 231 14.13 -8.74 -2.15
N LYS A 232 14.46 -7.45 -2.16
CA LYS A 232 13.75 -6.45 -1.38
C LYS A 232 12.28 -6.35 -1.78
N ILE A 233 12.02 -6.27 -3.08
CA ILE A 233 10.66 -6.23 -3.64
C ILE A 233 9.92 -7.54 -3.39
N SER A 234 10.58 -8.70 -3.59
CA SER A 234 9.94 -10.00 -3.40
C SER A 234 9.47 -10.23 -1.96
N VAL A 235 10.23 -9.74 -0.97
CA VAL A 235 9.82 -9.80 0.45
C VAL A 235 8.54 -9.01 0.70
N LEU A 236 8.45 -7.78 0.17
CA LEU A 236 7.27 -6.94 0.34
C LEU A 236 6.06 -7.55 -0.39
N ASP A 237 6.22 -7.91 -1.66
CA ASP A 237 5.10 -8.41 -2.47
C ASP A 237 4.55 -9.74 -1.98
N VAL A 238 5.41 -10.67 -1.53
CA VAL A 238 4.98 -11.92 -0.89
C VAL A 238 4.20 -11.60 0.38
N ARG A 239 4.76 -10.77 1.27
CA ARG A 239 4.11 -10.42 2.54
C ARG A 239 2.77 -9.73 2.33
N LEU A 240 2.65 -8.86 1.32
CA LEU A 240 1.41 -8.16 1.03
C LEU A 240 0.50 -8.92 0.06
N ALA A 241 0.88 -10.11 -0.42
CA ALA A 241 0.12 -10.88 -1.42
C ALA A 241 -0.29 -10.00 -2.61
N ASN A 242 0.68 -9.32 -3.23
CA ASN A 242 0.41 -8.37 -4.31
C ASN A 242 -0.22 -9.07 -5.53
N ALA A 243 -1.40 -8.59 -5.96
CA ALA A 243 -2.14 -9.15 -7.09
C ALA A 243 -1.81 -8.49 -8.45
N ASP A 244 -0.85 -7.56 -8.48
CA ASP A 244 -0.55 -6.79 -9.68
C ASP A 244 0.92 -6.34 -9.78
N ARG A 245 1.89 -7.12 -9.27
CA ARG A 245 3.30 -6.79 -9.50
C ARG A 245 3.74 -7.21 -10.90
N HIS A 246 3.58 -6.31 -11.87
CA HIS A 246 4.23 -6.39 -13.18
C HIS A 246 5.48 -5.49 -13.26
N ALA A 247 6.29 -5.65 -14.32
CA ALA A 247 7.53 -4.88 -14.50
C ALA A 247 7.27 -3.37 -14.63
N GLY A 248 6.09 -2.95 -15.12
CA GLY A 248 5.65 -1.56 -15.20
C GLY A 248 5.49 -0.91 -13.82
N ASN A 249 5.23 -1.71 -12.79
CA ASN A 249 5.09 -1.25 -11.40
C ASN A 249 6.44 -1.25 -10.64
N ILE A 250 7.56 -1.43 -11.33
CA ILE A 250 8.91 -1.34 -10.76
C ILE A 250 9.69 -0.33 -11.60
N LEU A 251 10.12 0.76 -10.97
CA LEU A 251 10.90 1.79 -11.64
C LEU A 251 12.40 1.57 -11.44
N LEU A 252 13.19 1.99 -12.42
CA LEU A 252 14.63 2.09 -12.29
C LEU A 252 15.01 3.46 -11.71
N GLY A 253 15.40 3.47 -10.44
CA GLY A 253 15.92 4.67 -9.78
C GLY A 253 17.32 5.06 -10.26
N MET A 254 17.79 6.20 -9.78
CA MET A 254 19.20 6.59 -9.91
C MET A 254 20.10 5.58 -9.22
N VAL A 255 21.35 5.45 -9.71
CA VAL A 255 22.33 4.54 -9.09
C VAL A 255 22.60 4.92 -7.63
N ASP A 256 22.86 3.91 -6.79
CA ASP A 256 23.25 4.12 -5.41
C ASP A 256 24.72 4.57 -5.28
N GLU A 257 25.19 4.73 -4.05
CA GLU A 257 26.58 5.10 -3.73
C GLU A 257 27.63 4.09 -4.24
N ASN A 258 27.22 2.89 -4.64
CA ASN A 258 28.07 1.82 -5.18
C ASN A 258 27.90 1.66 -6.69
N ASP A 259 27.34 2.65 -7.38
CA ASP A 259 27.02 2.65 -8.81
C ASP A 259 26.08 1.49 -9.23
N GLN A 260 25.25 0.99 -8.31
CA GLN A 260 24.27 -0.06 -8.61
C GLN A 260 22.88 0.52 -8.88
N ALA A 261 22.19 -0.06 -9.86
CA ALA A 261 20.78 0.24 -10.14
C ALA A 261 19.92 0.03 -8.88
N VAL A 262 19.07 1.01 -8.55
CA VAL A 262 18.07 0.91 -7.48
C VAL A 262 16.72 0.59 -8.10
N LEU A 263 15.96 -0.34 -7.52
CA LEU A 263 14.59 -0.61 -7.95
C LEU A 263 13.61 0.05 -6.99
N ILE A 264 12.59 0.71 -7.53
CA ILE A 264 11.59 1.43 -6.75
C ILE A 264 10.22 0.78 -7.00
N PRO A 265 9.66 0.03 -6.04
CA PRO A 265 8.33 -0.51 -6.19
C PRO A 265 7.30 0.61 -6.02
N ILE A 266 6.38 0.71 -6.98
CA ILE A 266 5.25 1.63 -6.95
C ILE A 266 3.94 0.86 -7.16
N ASP A 267 2.81 1.55 -7.11
CA ASP A 267 1.49 1.02 -7.44
C ASP A 267 1.08 -0.25 -6.67
N HIS A 268 0.76 -0.07 -5.38
CA HIS A 268 0.35 -1.15 -4.47
C HIS A 268 -1.17 -1.19 -4.28
N GLY A 269 -1.96 -0.57 -5.17
CA GLY A 269 -3.42 -0.51 -5.06
C GLY A 269 -4.11 -1.88 -4.99
N TYR A 270 -3.45 -2.95 -5.44
CA TYR A 270 -3.97 -4.32 -5.45
C TYR A 270 -3.23 -5.28 -4.50
N CYS A 271 -2.59 -4.77 -3.45
CA CYS A 271 -2.05 -5.64 -2.39
C CYS A 271 -3.07 -5.86 -1.25
N LEU A 272 -2.78 -6.80 -0.35
CA LEU A 272 -3.61 -7.23 0.78
C LEU A 272 -5.03 -7.72 0.41
N PRO A 273 -5.22 -8.51 -0.67
CA PRO A 273 -6.54 -9.00 -1.06
C PRO A 273 -7.15 -9.93 0.00
N THR A 274 -8.44 -10.20 -0.09
CA THR A 274 -9.14 -11.17 0.77
C THR A 274 -8.90 -12.63 0.39
N THR A 275 -8.22 -12.89 -0.74
CA THR A 275 -7.92 -14.20 -1.33
C THR A 275 -6.56 -14.13 -2.05
N PHE A 276 -5.89 -15.28 -2.22
CA PHE A 276 -4.63 -15.38 -2.94
C PHE A 276 -4.79 -15.58 -4.47
N GLU A 277 -6.01 -15.73 -4.96
CA GLU A 277 -6.35 -16.13 -6.34
C GLU A 277 -5.57 -15.38 -7.44
N ASP A 278 -5.48 -14.06 -7.32
CA ASP A 278 -4.84 -13.19 -8.33
C ASP A 278 -3.40 -12.77 -7.99
N CYS A 279 -2.75 -13.41 -7.00
CA CYS A 279 -1.34 -13.10 -6.67
C CYS A 279 -0.47 -13.18 -7.92
N THR A 280 0.21 -12.09 -8.25
CA THR A 280 0.94 -11.95 -9.52
C THR A 280 2.29 -11.28 -9.26
N PHE A 281 3.37 -11.99 -9.59
CA PHE A 281 4.75 -11.55 -9.38
C PHE A 281 5.60 -11.72 -10.64
N GLU A 282 5.89 -10.63 -11.34
CA GLU A 282 6.75 -10.65 -12.54
C GLU A 282 8.20 -11.06 -12.22
N TRP A 283 8.70 -10.68 -11.04
CA TRP A 283 10.06 -11.01 -10.63
C TRP A 283 10.30 -12.52 -10.47
N LEU A 284 9.26 -13.37 -10.45
CA LEU A 284 9.40 -14.83 -10.51
C LEU A 284 10.19 -15.29 -11.73
N TYR A 285 10.06 -14.59 -12.86
CA TYR A 285 10.70 -14.99 -14.11
C TYR A 285 12.11 -14.42 -14.26
N TRP A 286 12.59 -13.66 -13.27
CA TRP A 286 13.91 -13.05 -13.29
C TRP A 286 14.95 -13.98 -12.65
N PRO A 287 16.18 -14.08 -13.20
CA PRO A 287 17.22 -14.98 -12.67
C PRO A 287 17.52 -14.80 -11.16
N GLN A 288 17.40 -13.57 -10.67
CA GLN A 288 17.66 -13.15 -9.29
C GLN A 288 16.73 -13.86 -8.29
N ALA A 289 15.48 -14.16 -8.68
CA ALA A 289 14.53 -14.85 -7.81
C ALA A 289 14.93 -16.29 -7.50
N ARG A 290 15.80 -16.91 -8.31
CA ARG A 290 16.35 -18.24 -8.07
C ARG A 290 17.55 -18.25 -7.11
N THR A 291 18.01 -17.07 -6.69
CA THR A 291 19.09 -16.95 -5.71
C THR A 291 18.49 -16.95 -4.29
N PRO A 292 19.04 -17.72 -3.33
CA PRO A 292 18.60 -17.67 -1.94
C PRO A 292 18.72 -16.27 -1.34
N TYR A 293 17.81 -15.92 -0.43
CA TYR A 293 17.89 -14.67 0.31
C TYR A 293 19.23 -14.55 1.07
N SER A 294 19.77 -13.34 1.10
CA SER A 294 20.94 -13.03 1.91
C SER A 294 20.66 -13.20 3.41
N THR A 295 21.69 -13.41 4.23
CA THR A 295 21.55 -13.46 5.69
C THR A 295 20.93 -12.19 6.28
N GLU A 296 21.20 -11.03 5.67
CA GLU A 296 20.61 -9.75 6.03
C GLU A 296 19.10 -9.76 5.76
N SER A 297 18.68 -10.17 4.57
CA SER A 297 17.26 -10.32 4.19
C SER A 297 16.54 -11.32 5.09
N VAL A 298 17.15 -12.46 5.42
CA VAL A 298 16.55 -13.47 6.31
C VAL A 298 16.36 -12.91 7.72
N LYS A 299 17.31 -12.13 8.25
CA LYS A 299 17.15 -11.45 9.55
C LYS A 299 15.99 -10.46 9.52
N TYR A 300 15.89 -9.65 8.45
CA TYR A 300 14.76 -8.74 8.25
C TYR A 300 13.43 -9.50 8.23
N ILE A 301 13.30 -10.56 7.42
CA ILE A 301 12.09 -11.39 7.32
C ILE A 301 11.69 -11.96 8.68
N ASN A 302 12.66 -12.47 9.45
CA ASN A 302 12.38 -13.06 10.77
C ASN A 302 11.87 -12.04 11.79
N SER A 303 12.22 -10.76 11.62
CA SER A 303 11.76 -9.66 12.48
C SER A 303 10.33 -9.19 12.22
N LEU A 304 9.73 -9.59 11.08
CA LEU A 304 8.36 -9.18 10.72
C LEU A 304 7.32 -9.87 11.61
N ASP A 305 6.28 -9.12 11.99
CA ASP A 305 5.19 -9.58 12.85
C ASP A 305 3.83 -9.04 12.36
N ALA A 306 2.96 -9.95 11.91
CA ALA A 306 1.68 -9.59 11.31
C ALA A 306 0.68 -8.96 12.30
N GLU A 307 0.71 -9.30 13.60
CA GLU A 307 -0.18 -8.69 14.57
C GLU A 307 0.23 -7.26 14.86
N GLU A 308 1.54 -7.02 14.97
CA GLU A 308 2.08 -5.68 15.11
C GLU A 308 1.77 -4.81 13.88
N ASP A 309 1.83 -5.38 12.68
CA ASP A 309 1.49 -4.71 11.43
C ASP A 309 0.02 -4.30 11.37
N ILE A 310 -0.89 -5.22 11.72
CA ILE A 310 -2.33 -4.93 11.76
C ILE A 310 -2.60 -3.83 12.78
N ALA A 311 -1.97 -3.88 13.96
CA ALA A 311 -2.09 -2.83 14.95
C ALA A 311 -1.53 -1.49 14.46
N LEU A 312 -0.44 -1.51 13.67
CA LEU A 312 0.14 -0.31 13.07
C LEU A 312 -0.80 0.32 12.05
N LEU A 313 -1.36 -0.47 11.13
CA LEU A 313 -2.33 0.03 10.15
C LEU A 313 -3.56 0.64 10.84
N LYS A 314 -4.07 -0.03 11.88
CA LYS A 314 -5.17 0.49 12.71
C LYS A 314 -4.79 1.81 13.39
N PHE A 315 -3.57 1.91 13.91
CA PHE A 315 -3.05 3.16 14.50
C PHE A 315 -3.01 4.30 13.48
N HIS A 316 -2.68 4.00 12.22
CA HIS A 316 -2.68 4.94 11.09
C HIS A 316 -4.08 5.20 10.49
N GLY A 317 -5.14 4.61 11.05
CA GLY A 317 -6.52 4.89 10.68
C GLY A 317 -7.15 3.91 9.70
N TRP A 318 -6.47 2.82 9.36
CA TRP A 318 -7.07 1.75 8.55
C TRP A 318 -7.29 0.50 9.40
N ASP A 319 -8.54 0.27 9.81
CA ASP A 319 -8.94 -1.00 10.43
C ASP A 319 -9.04 -2.07 9.34
N LEU A 320 -7.95 -2.81 9.16
CA LEU A 320 -7.81 -3.79 8.09
C LEU A 320 -8.93 -4.84 8.19
N PRO A 321 -9.69 -5.11 7.12
CA PRO A 321 -10.74 -6.14 7.14
C PRO A 321 -10.18 -7.50 7.60
N VAL A 322 -11.04 -8.31 8.23
CA VAL A 322 -10.62 -9.59 8.85
C VAL A 322 -9.99 -10.52 7.82
N GLU A 323 -10.59 -10.61 6.63
CA GLU A 323 -10.11 -11.44 5.53
C GLU A 323 -8.76 -10.94 4.99
N CYS A 324 -8.57 -9.63 4.82
CA CYS A 324 -7.28 -9.05 4.45
C CYS A 324 -6.21 -9.28 5.53
N SER A 325 -6.60 -9.19 6.81
CA SER A 325 -5.73 -9.46 7.95
C SER A 325 -5.28 -10.92 7.99
N ARG A 326 -6.19 -11.85 7.66
CA ARG A 326 -5.87 -13.27 7.50
C ARG A 326 -4.85 -13.48 6.38
N THR A 327 -5.05 -12.87 5.21
CA THR A 327 -4.07 -12.92 4.10
C THR A 327 -2.68 -12.48 4.57
N LEU A 328 -2.57 -11.33 5.26
CA LEU A 328 -1.30 -10.81 5.79
C LEU A 328 -0.64 -11.77 6.80
N ARG A 329 -1.42 -12.40 7.67
CA ARG A 329 -0.90 -13.39 8.64
C ARG A 329 -0.34 -14.61 7.93
N ILE A 330 -1.09 -15.17 6.99
CA ILE A 330 -0.73 -16.37 6.25
C ILE A 330 0.48 -16.12 5.36
N SER A 331 0.53 -15.00 4.64
CA SER A 331 1.67 -14.64 3.79
C SER A 331 2.95 -14.38 4.60
N THR A 332 2.84 -13.69 5.74
CA THR A 332 3.97 -13.48 6.65
C THR A 332 4.48 -14.80 7.23
N MET A 333 3.56 -15.69 7.61
CA MET A 333 3.88 -17.03 8.08
C MET A 333 4.59 -17.87 7.02
N LEU A 334 4.06 -17.88 5.79
CA LEU A 334 4.66 -18.55 4.64
C LEU A 334 6.09 -18.07 4.42
N LEU A 335 6.28 -16.75 4.34
CA LEU A 335 7.59 -16.16 4.10
C LEU A 335 8.60 -16.60 5.18
N LYS A 336 8.25 -16.50 6.46
CA LYS A 336 9.14 -16.89 7.58
C LYS A 336 9.45 -18.39 7.58
N LYS A 337 8.43 -19.25 7.42
CA LYS A 337 8.60 -20.71 7.42
C LYS A 337 9.39 -21.21 6.20
N ALA A 338 9.21 -20.57 5.04
CA ALA A 338 9.90 -20.96 3.82
C ALA A 338 11.38 -20.55 3.84
N VAL A 339 11.71 -19.34 4.31
CA VAL A 339 13.14 -18.95 4.42
C VAL A 339 13.89 -19.76 5.46
N ALA A 340 13.24 -20.20 6.54
CA ALA A 340 13.82 -21.12 7.51
C ALA A 340 14.23 -22.47 6.88
N ARG A 341 13.60 -22.85 5.76
CA ARG A 341 13.90 -24.04 4.96
C ARG A 341 14.85 -23.76 3.78
N GLY A 342 15.40 -22.56 3.69
CA GLY A 342 16.31 -22.17 2.62
C GLY A 342 15.64 -22.01 1.25
N LEU A 343 14.30 -21.88 1.20
CA LEU A 343 13.59 -21.72 -0.06
C LEU A 343 13.87 -20.34 -0.69
N THR A 344 13.98 -20.33 -2.02
CA THR A 344 14.28 -19.13 -2.81
C THR A 344 13.03 -18.25 -2.99
N PRO A 345 13.19 -16.95 -3.32
CA PRO A 345 12.06 -16.11 -3.73
C PRO A 345 11.20 -16.76 -4.82
N PHE A 346 11.83 -17.41 -5.81
CA PHE A 346 11.13 -18.13 -6.87
C PHE A 346 10.19 -19.19 -6.30
N THR A 347 10.72 -20.08 -5.44
CA THR A 347 9.91 -21.15 -4.84
C THR A 347 8.75 -20.58 -4.01
N ILE A 348 9.00 -19.52 -3.24
CA ILE A 348 7.98 -18.89 -2.38
C ILE A 348 6.90 -18.20 -3.22
N GLY A 349 7.29 -17.45 -4.25
CA GLY A 349 6.33 -16.83 -5.17
C GLY A 349 5.52 -17.87 -5.94
N SER A 350 6.13 -18.99 -6.35
CA SER A 350 5.41 -20.09 -7.03
C SER A 350 4.42 -20.81 -6.13
N ILE A 351 4.57 -20.77 -4.80
CA ILE A 351 3.55 -21.27 -3.86
C ILE A 351 2.30 -20.37 -3.88
N MET A 352 2.47 -19.06 -4.11
CA MET A 352 1.39 -18.08 -4.07
C MET A 352 0.70 -17.85 -5.41
N CYS A 353 1.45 -17.94 -6.52
CA CYS A 353 0.91 -17.68 -7.85
C CYS A 353 0.31 -18.95 -8.46
N ARG A 354 -0.88 -18.83 -9.05
CA ARG A 354 -1.47 -19.89 -9.87
C ARG A 354 -0.64 -20.12 -11.14
N GLU A 355 -0.41 -21.37 -11.51
CA GLU A 355 0.24 -21.73 -12.80
C GLU A 355 -0.66 -21.45 -14.00
N SER A 356 -1.98 -21.49 -13.80
CA SER A 356 -3.00 -21.16 -14.77
C SER A 356 -4.29 -20.76 -14.06
N LEU A 357 -5.18 -20.06 -14.74
CA LEU A 357 -6.46 -19.61 -14.16
C LEU A 357 -7.32 -20.74 -13.57
N ASN A 358 -7.11 -21.99 -14.01
CA ASN A 358 -7.91 -23.16 -13.62
C ASN A 358 -7.22 -24.06 -12.58
N LYS A 359 -6.02 -23.70 -12.11
CA LYS A 359 -5.27 -24.49 -11.13
C LYS A 359 -4.96 -23.60 -9.94
N GLU A 360 -5.56 -23.94 -8.80
CA GLU A 360 -5.30 -23.29 -7.52
C GLU A 360 -3.81 -23.34 -7.20
N SER A 361 -3.32 -22.29 -6.55
CA SER A 361 -1.95 -22.21 -6.05
C SER A 361 -1.81 -23.05 -4.78
N VAL A 362 -0.57 -23.41 -4.43
CA VAL A 362 -0.31 -24.22 -3.23
C VAL A 362 -0.81 -23.52 -1.97
N ILE A 363 -0.72 -22.19 -1.89
CA ILE A 363 -1.23 -21.45 -0.73
C ILE A 363 -2.76 -21.52 -0.62
N GLU A 364 -3.48 -21.53 -1.75
CA GLU A 364 -4.94 -21.69 -1.77
C GLU A 364 -5.33 -23.09 -1.30
N GLU A 365 -4.63 -24.13 -1.78
CA GLU A 365 -4.85 -25.50 -1.31
C GLU A 365 -4.60 -25.64 0.20
N VAL A 366 -3.56 -24.97 0.74
CA VAL A 366 -3.27 -24.94 2.18
C VAL A 366 -4.41 -24.28 2.96
N VAL A 367 -4.88 -23.12 2.49
CA VAL A 367 -5.99 -22.38 3.11
C VAL A 367 -7.28 -23.21 3.07
N GLN A 368 -7.57 -23.85 1.94
CA GLN A 368 -8.76 -24.68 1.77
C GLN A 368 -8.70 -25.93 2.64
N ALA A 369 -7.57 -26.63 2.68
CA ALA A 369 -7.37 -27.79 3.56
C ALA A 369 -7.52 -27.40 5.04
N ALA A 370 -7.05 -26.22 5.44
CA ALA A 370 -7.25 -25.73 6.80
C ALA A 370 -8.74 -25.48 7.09
N ASN A 371 -9.48 -24.85 6.17
CA ASN A 371 -10.93 -24.65 6.31
C ASN A 371 -11.67 -25.98 6.45
N ASP A 372 -11.31 -26.99 5.65
CA ASP A 372 -11.94 -28.32 5.68
C ASP A 372 -11.61 -29.11 6.95
N SER A 373 -10.49 -28.78 7.60
CA SER A 373 -10.04 -29.43 8.84
C SER A 373 -10.68 -28.88 10.12
N VAL A 374 -11.27 -27.67 10.06
CA VAL A 374 -11.85 -27.00 11.24
C VAL A 374 -13.37 -26.93 11.16
N LEU A 375 -14.03 -26.90 12.33
CA LEU A 375 -15.49 -26.78 12.39
C LEU A 375 -15.94 -25.34 12.09
N PRO A 376 -17.15 -25.13 11.52
CA PRO A 376 -17.72 -23.80 11.39
C PRO A 376 -17.80 -23.07 12.74
N GLY A 377 -17.38 -21.81 12.77
CA GLY A 377 -17.36 -20.99 13.99
C GLY A 377 -16.12 -21.18 14.88
N THR A 378 -15.12 -21.94 14.41
CA THR A 378 -13.80 -22.03 15.04
C THR A 378 -13.13 -20.65 15.13
N SER A 379 -12.30 -20.45 16.17
CA SER A 379 -11.58 -19.19 16.36
C SER A 379 -10.53 -18.96 15.26
N GLU A 380 -10.22 -17.69 14.97
CA GLU A 380 -9.18 -17.33 14.00
C GLU A 380 -7.82 -17.93 14.37
N ALA A 381 -7.48 -17.96 15.66
CA ALA A 381 -6.22 -18.54 16.14
C ALA A 381 -6.12 -20.04 15.80
N THR A 382 -7.18 -20.80 16.08
CA THR A 382 -7.22 -22.25 15.77
C THR A 382 -7.20 -22.51 14.27
N PHE A 383 -7.87 -21.67 13.46
CA PHE A 383 -7.77 -21.76 12.00
C PHE A 383 -6.32 -21.54 11.52
N LEU A 384 -5.64 -20.52 12.05
CA LEU A 384 -4.24 -20.21 11.68
C LEU A 384 -3.25 -21.26 12.18
N GLU A 385 -3.53 -21.93 13.30
CA GLU A 385 -2.77 -23.09 13.75
C GLU A 385 -2.87 -24.23 12.73
N SER A 386 -4.07 -24.55 12.25
CA SER A 386 -4.27 -25.54 11.19
C SER A 386 -3.53 -25.16 9.90
N VAL A 387 -3.64 -23.89 9.45
CA VAL A 387 -2.86 -23.38 8.31
C VAL A 387 -1.36 -23.60 8.53
N SER A 388 -0.84 -23.28 9.72
CA SER A 388 0.58 -23.44 10.05
C SER A 388 1.05 -24.89 9.93
N GLU A 389 0.29 -25.84 10.46
CA GLU A 389 0.64 -27.28 10.44
C GLU A 389 0.62 -27.84 9.02
N ILE A 390 -0.42 -27.55 8.25
CA ILE A 390 -0.55 -27.99 6.84
C ILE A 390 0.55 -27.35 6.00
N MET A 391 0.84 -26.07 6.24
CA MET A 391 1.92 -25.37 5.55
C MET A 391 3.28 -25.98 5.84
N ASP A 392 3.58 -26.36 7.09
CA ASP A 392 4.84 -27.02 7.42
C ASP A 392 5.03 -28.31 6.63
N GLN A 393 3.99 -29.15 6.54
CA GLN A 393 4.03 -30.40 5.76
C GLN A 393 4.33 -30.11 4.28
N ARG A 394 3.62 -29.16 3.67
CA ARG A 394 3.82 -28.78 2.26
C ARG A 394 5.22 -28.22 2.01
N LEU A 395 5.72 -27.38 2.91
CA LEU A 395 7.05 -26.80 2.77
C LEU A 395 8.16 -27.84 2.95
N ASP A 396 7.97 -28.83 3.83
CA ASP A 396 8.92 -29.95 4.00
C ASP A 396 8.97 -30.83 2.73
N GLU A 397 7.83 -31.10 2.10
CA GLU A 397 7.75 -31.80 0.82
C GLU A 397 8.51 -31.05 -0.28
N ILE A 398 8.26 -29.74 -0.41
CA ILE A 398 8.90 -28.87 -1.41
C ILE A 398 10.41 -28.76 -1.18
N ALA A 399 10.85 -28.56 0.06
CA ALA A 399 12.27 -28.48 0.40
C ALA A 399 12.99 -29.80 0.10
N SER A 400 12.37 -30.93 0.43
CA SER A 400 12.94 -32.26 0.17
C SER A 400 13.10 -32.54 -1.33
N ASN A 401 12.09 -32.19 -2.13
CA ASN A 401 12.14 -32.33 -3.58
C ASN A 401 13.17 -31.40 -4.23
N SER A 402 13.36 -30.21 -3.66
CA SER A 402 14.37 -29.26 -4.13
C SER A 402 15.78 -29.81 -3.92
N LEU A 403 16.06 -30.46 -2.79
CA LEU A 403 17.36 -31.08 -2.53
C LEU A 403 17.69 -32.23 -3.49
N LEU A 404 16.68 -33.00 -3.90
CA LEU A 404 16.85 -34.14 -4.83
C LEU A 404 17.15 -33.71 -6.28
N GLN A 405 16.81 -32.48 -6.69
CA GLN A 405 17.13 -31.97 -8.03
C GLN A 405 18.60 -31.54 -8.19
N TRP A 406 19.36 -31.45 -7.09
CA TRP A 406 20.78 -31.07 -7.07
C TRP A 406 21.71 -32.18 -6.58
N SER A 407 21.18 -33.37 -6.30
CA SER A 407 21.92 -34.61 -6.01
C SER A 407 21.92 -35.53 -7.24
#